data_AF-A0A7V8ACQ3-F1
#
_entry.id   AF-A0A7V8ACQ3-F1
#
_cell.length_a   1.000
_cell.length_b   1.000
_cell.length_c   1.000
_cell.angle_alpha   90.00
_cell.angle_beta   90.00
_cell.angle_gamma   90.00
#
_symmetry.space_group_name_H-M   'P 1'
#
loop_
_entity.id
_entity.type
_entity.pdbx_description
1 polymer ?
#
loop_
_entity_poly.entity_id
_entity_poly.type
_entity_poly.pdbx_seq_one_letter_code
_entity_poly.pdbx_strand_id
1 'polypeptide(L)'
;MVDYAIAYYHDFIMPKKSYREPSEKEKAAILALRDKFAALGDCRDGEIIQNQVYQIGKDFEFEPLRDWFKALYEVLLGQETGPRFGNFAALFGLEATIALMNEKLGETE
;
A
#
# COMPACT_ATOMS: atom_id res chain seq x y z
N MET A 1 -1.48 19.17 10.26
CA MET A 1 -0.23 18.74 9.59
C MET A 1 -0.63 17.69 8.56
N VAL A 2 -1.04 18.12 7.35
CA VAL A 2 -1.54 17.24 6.27
C VAL A 2 -0.85 17.57 4.93
N ASP A 3 -0.09 18.67 4.86
CA ASP A 3 0.52 19.19 3.62
C ASP A 3 1.52 18.26 2.92
N TYR A 4 2.28 17.43 3.65
CA TYR A 4 3.29 16.56 3.02
C TYR A 4 2.68 15.36 2.28
N ALA A 5 1.58 14.81 2.79
CA ALA A 5 0.88 13.70 2.14
C ALA A 5 0.19 14.17 0.84
N ILE A 6 -0.40 15.37 0.85
CA ILE A 6 -1.13 15.90 -0.30
C ILE A 6 -0.18 16.16 -1.48
N ALA A 7 1.00 16.76 -1.22
CA ALA A 7 1.98 17.03 -2.28
C ALA A 7 2.50 15.73 -2.91
N TYR A 8 2.85 14.72 -2.10
CA TYR A 8 3.33 13.44 -2.61
C TYR A 8 2.25 12.67 -3.38
N TYR A 9 0.98 12.73 -2.92
CA TYR A 9 -0.15 12.18 -3.65
C TYR A 9 -0.32 12.87 -5.02
N HIS A 10 -0.24 14.20 -5.08
CA HIS A 10 -0.34 14.89 -6.37
C HIS A 10 0.81 14.57 -7.31
N ASP A 11 2.04 14.50 -6.79
CA ASP A 11 3.25 14.41 -7.62
C ASP A 11 3.53 12.97 -8.09
N PHE A 12 3.36 11.98 -7.21
CA PHE A 12 3.63 10.57 -7.51
C PHE A 12 2.37 9.77 -7.85
N ILE A 13 1.19 10.17 -7.35
CA ILE A 13 -0.06 9.43 -7.51
C ILE A 13 -0.96 10.00 -8.62
N MET A 14 -0.69 11.16 -9.22
CA MET A 14 -1.59 11.69 -10.26
C MET A 14 -1.18 11.47 -11.73
N PRO A 15 0.10 11.34 -12.13
CA PRO A 15 0.42 11.28 -13.55
C PRO A 15 0.26 9.84 -14.10
N LYS A 16 -0.84 9.61 -14.84
CA LYS A 16 -1.17 8.41 -15.65
C LYS A 16 -1.44 7.11 -14.85
N LYS A 17 -2.62 6.98 -14.25
CA LYS A 17 -2.96 5.79 -13.48
C LYS A 17 -4.05 4.94 -14.10
N SER A 18 -3.67 3.72 -14.45
CA SER A 18 -4.58 2.63 -14.79
C SER A 18 -4.73 1.78 -13.54
N TYR A 19 -5.71 2.11 -12.70
CA TYR A 19 -6.01 1.36 -11.49
C TYR A 19 -6.70 0.04 -11.85
N ARG A 20 -6.12 -1.08 -11.42
CA ARG A 20 -6.72 -2.41 -11.58
C ARG A 20 -7.59 -2.72 -10.37
N GLU A 21 -8.73 -3.37 -10.60
CA GLU A 21 -9.55 -3.91 -9.50
C GLU A 21 -8.83 -5.10 -8.83
N PRO A 22 -8.71 -5.12 -7.48
CA PRO A 22 -8.13 -6.24 -6.77
C PRO A 22 -9.04 -7.47 -6.85
N SER A 23 -8.44 -8.64 -7.02
CA SER A 23 -9.12 -9.93 -6.78
C SER A 23 -9.49 -10.10 -5.30
N GLU A 24 -10.35 -11.07 -4.99
CA GLU A 24 -10.74 -11.37 -3.60
C GLU A 24 -9.54 -11.64 -2.70
N LYS A 25 -8.55 -12.38 -3.21
CA LYS A 25 -7.30 -12.68 -2.50
C LYS A 25 -6.45 -11.44 -2.26
N GLU A 26 -6.26 -10.61 -3.28
CA GLU A 26 -5.52 -9.34 -3.17
C GLU A 26 -6.24 -8.37 -2.22
N LYS A 27 -7.56 -8.27 -2.29
CA LYS A 27 -8.39 -7.45 -1.40
C LYS A 27 -8.22 -7.88 0.05
N ALA A 28 -8.34 -9.17 0.34
CA ALA A 28 -8.16 -9.70 1.69
C ALA A 28 -6.73 -9.45 2.21
N ALA A 29 -5.71 -9.59 1.37
CA ALA A 29 -4.33 -9.30 1.72
C ALA A 29 -4.10 -7.81 2.01
N ILE A 30 -4.68 -6.91 1.22
CA ILE A 30 -4.58 -5.45 1.45
C ILE A 30 -5.27 -5.07 2.76
N LEU A 31 -6.44 -5.65 3.07
CA LEU A 31 -7.13 -5.44 4.35
C LEU A 31 -6.27 -5.90 5.53
N ALA A 32 -5.68 -7.09 5.45
CA ALA A 32 -4.80 -7.59 6.49
C ALA A 32 -3.55 -6.69 6.66
N LEU A 33 -2.98 -6.19 5.55
CA LEU A 33 -1.86 -5.25 5.59
C LEU A 33 -2.25 -3.93 6.24
N ARG A 34 -3.43 -3.40 5.92
CA ARG A 34 -4.00 -2.20 6.56
C ARG A 34 -4.06 -2.37 8.07
N ASP A 35 -4.56 -3.50 8.55
CA ASP A 35 -4.67 -3.77 9.99
C ASP A 35 -3.28 -3.85 10.65
N LYS A 36 -2.28 -4.42 9.96
CA LYS A 36 -0.88 -4.38 10.43
C LYS A 36 -0.33 -2.96 10.50
N PHE A 37 -0.62 -2.12 9.51
CA PHE A 37 -0.19 -0.73 9.49
C PHE A 37 -0.86 0.07 10.61
N ALA A 38 -2.14 -0.15 10.87
CA ALA A 38 -2.85 0.47 11.99
C ALA A 38 -2.23 0.08 13.34
N ALA A 39 -1.84 -1.19 13.50
CA ALA A 39 -1.16 -1.67 14.70
C ALA A 39 0.25 -1.09 14.89
N LEU A 40 0.92 -0.67 13.82
CA LEU A 40 2.24 -0.03 13.87
C LEU A 40 2.19 1.46 14.28
N GLY A 41 1.03 2.12 14.20
CA GLY A 41 0.88 3.54 14.55
C GLY A 41 1.66 4.48 13.63
N ASP A 42 2.36 5.47 14.19
CA ASP A 42 3.23 6.42 13.43
C ASP A 42 4.63 5.85 13.15
N CYS A 43 4.75 4.53 12.93
CA CYS A 43 6.03 3.96 12.53
C CYS A 43 6.47 4.55 11.17
N ARG A 44 7.68 5.10 11.12
CA ARG A 44 8.29 5.67 9.90
C ARG A 44 9.53 4.90 9.45
N ASP A 45 9.72 3.70 9.99
CA ASP A 45 10.83 2.84 9.62
C ASP A 45 10.44 1.99 8.40
N GLY A 46 11.00 2.36 7.24
CA GLY A 46 10.71 1.67 5.98
C GLY A 46 11.09 0.20 5.98
N GLU A 47 12.05 -0.23 6.80
CA GLU A 47 12.44 -1.64 6.93
C GLU A 47 11.38 -2.43 7.72
N ILE A 48 10.93 -1.89 8.86
CA ILE A 48 9.87 -2.50 9.66
C ILE A 48 8.58 -2.64 8.84
N ILE A 49 8.21 -1.59 8.11
CA ILE A 49 7.02 -1.59 7.26
C ILE A 49 7.18 -2.59 6.12
N GLN A 50 8.32 -2.60 5.44
CA GLN A 50 8.60 -3.54 4.36
C GLN A 50 8.52 -4.99 4.85
N ASN A 51 8.97 -5.27 6.07
CA ASN A 51 8.84 -6.60 6.68
C ASN A 51 7.38 -7.00 6.87
N GLN A 52 6.50 -6.09 7.32
CA GLN A 52 5.05 -6.40 7.42
C GLN A 52 4.44 -6.70 6.04
N VAL A 53 4.77 -5.90 5.02
CA VAL A 53 4.30 -6.12 3.65
C VAL A 53 4.72 -7.50 3.13
N TYR A 54 5.97 -7.89 3.40
CA TYR A 54 6.50 -9.19 3.01
C TYR A 54 5.85 -10.35 3.76
N GLN A 55 5.61 -10.21 5.07
CA GLN A 55 4.89 -11.23 5.87
C GLN A 55 3.49 -11.45 5.33
N ILE A 56 2.72 -10.39 5.06
CA ILE A 56 1.39 -10.52 4.44
C ILE A 56 1.45 -11.26 3.10
N GLY A 57 2.44 -10.96 2.26
CA GLY A 57 2.63 -11.70 1.00
C GLY A 57 2.84 -13.21 1.21
N LYS A 58 3.48 -13.60 2.31
CA LYS A 58 3.67 -15.01 2.70
C LYS A 58 2.42 -15.62 3.32
N ASP A 59 1.76 -14.92 4.24
CA ASP A 59 0.55 -15.39 4.91
C ASP A 59 -0.57 -15.69 3.90
N PHE A 60 -0.63 -14.91 2.83
CA PHE A 60 -1.57 -15.12 1.73
C PHE A 60 -1.00 -16.02 0.61
N GLU A 61 0.15 -16.66 0.79
CA GLU A 61 0.71 -17.62 -0.18
C GLU A 61 0.80 -17.04 -1.61
N PHE A 62 1.38 -15.85 -1.76
CA PHE A 62 1.66 -15.29 -3.09
C PHE A 62 2.94 -15.88 -3.67
N GLU A 63 2.81 -16.62 -4.79
CA GLU A 63 3.93 -17.24 -5.49
C GLU A 63 3.87 -16.94 -7.00
N PRO A 64 4.86 -16.20 -7.54
CA PRO A 64 5.98 -15.56 -6.84
C PRO A 64 5.55 -14.35 -5.98
N LEU A 65 6.27 -14.09 -4.90
CA LEU A 65 6.02 -12.95 -3.99
C LEU A 65 6.12 -11.58 -4.69
N ARG A 66 6.76 -11.53 -5.87
CA ARG A 66 6.75 -10.37 -6.76
C ARG A 66 5.34 -9.96 -7.18
N ASP A 67 4.44 -10.92 -7.38
CA ASP A 67 3.07 -10.65 -7.84
C ASP A 67 2.26 -9.91 -6.77
N TRP A 68 2.53 -10.18 -5.49
CA TRP A 68 1.98 -9.40 -4.39
C TRP A 68 2.40 -7.93 -4.45
N PHE A 69 3.69 -7.67 -4.64
CA PHE A 69 4.17 -6.29 -4.77
C PHE A 69 3.57 -5.64 -6.01
N LYS A 70 3.52 -6.34 -7.15
CA LYS A 70 2.90 -5.85 -8.38
C LYS A 70 1.43 -5.48 -8.14
N ALA A 71 0.66 -6.33 -7.45
CA ALA A 71 -0.72 -6.05 -7.08
C ALA A 71 -0.85 -4.77 -6.23
N LEU A 72 0.03 -4.56 -5.25
CA LEU A 72 0.05 -3.32 -4.46
C LEU A 72 0.27 -2.08 -5.35
N TYR A 73 1.21 -2.13 -6.29
CA TYR A 73 1.43 -0.98 -7.20
C TYR A 73 0.27 -0.79 -8.17
N GLU A 74 -0.29 -1.85 -8.75
CA GLU A 74 -1.37 -1.75 -9.73
C GLU A 74 -2.68 -1.27 -9.09
N VAL A 75 -3.01 -1.79 -7.90
CA VAL A 75 -4.26 -1.49 -7.19
C VAL A 75 -4.16 -0.16 -6.44
N LEU A 76 -3.11 0.06 -5.67
CA LEU A 76 -3.00 1.26 -4.83
C LEU A 76 -2.42 2.45 -5.59
N LEU A 77 -1.45 2.17 -6.45
CA LEU A 77 -0.65 3.19 -7.11
C LEU A 77 -0.88 3.26 -8.62
N GLY A 78 -1.73 2.44 -9.24
CA GLY A 78 -1.98 2.47 -10.69
C GLY A 78 -0.71 2.39 -11.55
N GLN A 79 0.36 1.80 -11.01
CA GLN A 79 1.67 1.63 -11.65
C GLN A 79 2.04 0.15 -11.67
N GLU A 80 2.80 -0.28 -12.68
CA GLU A 80 3.22 -1.70 -12.76
C GLU A 80 4.37 -2.01 -11.78
N THR A 81 5.24 -1.02 -11.53
CA THR A 81 6.44 -1.17 -10.70
C THR A 81 6.75 0.14 -9.98
N GLY A 82 7.48 0.05 -8.88
CA GLY A 82 7.93 1.22 -8.13
C GLY A 82 9.05 0.90 -7.12
N PRO A 83 9.55 1.91 -6.39
CA PRO A 83 10.51 1.72 -5.31
C PRO A 83 9.87 0.95 -4.16
N ARG A 84 10.67 0.29 -3.31
CA ARG A 84 10.18 -0.53 -2.17
C ARG A 84 8.98 0.10 -1.45
N PHE A 85 7.88 -0.65 -1.37
CA PHE A 85 6.62 -0.17 -0.82
C PHE A 85 6.75 0.31 0.64
N GLY A 86 7.60 -0.34 1.45
CA GLY A 86 7.84 0.08 2.84
C GLY A 86 8.42 1.48 2.96
N ASN A 87 9.37 1.86 2.08
CA ASN A 87 9.92 3.21 2.05
C ASN A 87 8.89 4.24 1.59
N PHE A 88 8.06 3.89 0.61
CA PHE A 88 6.94 4.74 0.19
C PHE A 88 6.00 5.00 1.37
N ALA A 89 5.56 3.95 2.07
CA ALA A 89 4.62 4.06 3.17
C ALA A 89 5.22 4.81 4.38
N ALA A 90 6.53 4.65 4.62
CA ALA A 90 7.25 5.42 5.63
C ALA A 90 7.29 6.93 5.32
N LEU A 91 7.53 7.29 4.06
CA LEU A 91 7.62 8.69 3.61
C LEU A 91 6.23 9.34 3.50
N PHE A 92 5.25 8.59 2.99
CA PHE A 92 3.87 9.03 2.83
C PHE A 92 3.12 9.09 4.17
N GLY A 93 3.51 8.25 5.12
CA GLY A 93 2.85 8.04 6.40
C GLY A 93 1.90 6.85 6.37
N LEU A 94 1.91 6.05 7.44
CA LEU A 94 1.05 4.87 7.55
C LEU A 94 -0.44 5.24 7.56
N GLU A 95 -0.84 6.30 8.25
CA GLU A 95 -2.22 6.78 8.24
C GLU A 95 -2.69 7.16 6.83
N ALA A 96 -1.89 7.91 6.08
CA ALA A 96 -2.20 8.27 4.70
C ALA A 96 -2.24 7.03 3.79
N THR A 97 -1.34 6.07 4.01
CA THR A 97 -1.31 4.80 3.28
C THR A 97 -2.56 3.96 3.55
N ILE A 98 -3.01 3.90 4.80
CA ILE A 98 -4.26 3.23 5.21
C ILE A 98 -5.47 3.90 4.55
N ALA A 99 -5.53 5.23 4.56
CA ALA A 99 -6.60 5.98 3.89
C ALA A 99 -6.64 5.68 2.39
N LEU A 100 -5.47 5.62 1.73
CA LEU A 100 -5.37 5.20 0.33
C LEU A 100 -5.88 3.78 0.11
N MET A 101 -5.53 2.83 0.99
CA MET A 101 -6.03 1.45 0.90
C MET A 101 -7.55 1.40 0.99
N ASN A 102 -8.15 2.09 1.97
CA ASN A 102 -9.60 2.13 2.15
C ASN A 102 -10.31 2.74 0.92
N GLU A 103 -9.80 3.85 0.39
CA GLU A 103 -10.33 4.47 -0.84
C GLU A 103 -10.34 3.47 -2.01
N LYS A 104 -9.23 2.75 -2.22
CA LYS A 104 -9.09 1.81 -3.35
C LYS A 104 -9.88 0.53 -3.19
N LEU A 105 -10.15 0.12 -1.96
CA LEU A 105 -11.01 -1.04 -1.67
C LEU A 105 -12.51 -0.70 -1.68
N GLY A 106 -12.86 0.58 -1.84
CA GLY A 106 -14.23 1.05 -1.73
C GLY A 106 -14.77 1.02 -0.30
N GLU A 107 -13.90 0.94 0.71
CA GLU A 107 -14.26 1.05 2.13
C GLU A 107 -14.26 2.52 2.54
N THR A 108 -15.09 3.31 1.86
CA THR A 108 -15.37 4.70 2.26
C THR A 108 -16.51 4.64 3.27
N GLU A 109 -16.19 4.84 4.55
CA GLU A 109 -17.18 5.23 5.56
C GLU A 109 -17.78 6.61 5.25
#